data_AF-A0A0W0ZGV9-F1
#
_entry.id   AF-A0A0W0ZGV9-F1
#
_cell.length_a   1.000
_cell.length_b   1.000
_cell.length_c   1.000
_cell.angle_alpha   90.00
_cell.angle_beta   90.00
_cell.angle_gamma   90.00
#
_symmetry.space_group_name_H-M   'P 1'
#
loop_
_entity.id
_entity.type
_entity.pdbx_description
1 polymer ?
#
loop_
_entity_poly.entity_id
_entity_poly.type
_entity_poly.pdbx_seq_one_letter_code
_entity_poly.pdbx_strand_id
1 'polypeptide(L)'
;MKILLTALLLTFTTAALADDSVIVTQTKSWQSVPITVNEQAHTYTIEKGVALPEGEFYYTYPGYRCLKEKKDIVGVNALIFRAGIPGGNNIYCYSE
;
A
#
# COMPACT_ATOMS: atom_id res chain seq x y z
N MET A 1 -58.51 -11.83 -14.13
CA MET A 1 -57.24 -12.59 -14.05
C MET A 1 -56.11 -11.57 -13.84
N LYS A 2 -55.40 -11.65 -12.71
CA LYS A 2 -54.35 -10.71 -12.27
C LYS A 2 -53.12 -10.88 -13.15
N ILE A 3 -52.63 -9.81 -13.77
CA ILE A 3 -51.29 -9.79 -14.38
C ILE A 3 -50.43 -8.93 -13.46
N LEU A 4 -49.65 -9.60 -12.61
CA LEU A 4 -48.63 -8.98 -11.76
C LEU A 4 -47.45 -8.58 -12.65
N LEU A 5 -47.23 -7.28 -12.84
CA LEU A 5 -45.98 -6.78 -13.40
C LEU A 5 -44.89 -6.88 -12.32
N THR A 6 -44.03 -7.89 -12.44
CA THR A 6 -42.81 -8.02 -11.64
C THR A 6 -41.76 -7.04 -12.20
N ALA A 7 -41.56 -5.91 -11.52
CA ALA A 7 -40.42 -5.04 -11.78
C ALA A 7 -39.15 -5.68 -11.22
N LEU A 8 -38.32 -6.23 -12.10
CA LEU A 8 -36.99 -6.73 -11.74
C LEU A 8 -36.04 -5.54 -11.60
N LEU A 9 -35.80 -5.10 -10.37
CA LEU A 9 -34.76 -4.12 -10.05
C LEU A 9 -33.39 -4.76 -10.29
N LEU A 10 -32.79 -4.43 -11.45
CA LEU A 10 -31.38 -4.67 -11.71
C LEU A 10 -30.55 -3.77 -10.80
N THR A 11 -30.23 -4.25 -9.60
CA THR A 11 -29.16 -3.66 -8.80
C THR A 11 -27.85 -3.99 -9.50
N PHE A 12 -27.36 -3.06 -10.32
CA PHE A 12 -25.96 -3.08 -10.75
C PHE A 12 -25.12 -2.82 -9.51
N THR A 13 -24.76 -3.89 -8.80
CA THR A 13 -23.63 -3.83 -7.88
C THR A 13 -22.41 -3.64 -8.78
N THR A 14 -21.98 -2.39 -8.96
CA THR A 14 -20.64 -2.10 -9.46
C THR A 14 -19.68 -2.65 -8.42
N ALA A 15 -19.28 -3.92 -8.58
CA ALA A 15 -18.03 -4.38 -8.05
C ALA A 15 -16.98 -3.52 -8.75
N ALA A 16 -16.55 -2.45 -8.08
CA ALA A 16 -15.31 -1.80 -8.42
C ALA A 16 -14.27 -2.92 -8.35
N LEU A 17 -13.83 -3.39 -9.52
CA LEU A 17 -12.58 -4.13 -9.60
C LEU A 17 -11.57 -3.11 -9.12
N ALA A 18 -11.17 -3.19 -7.85
CA ALA A 18 -10.02 -2.48 -7.38
C ALA A 18 -8.89 -2.95 -8.30
N ASP A 19 -8.40 -2.06 -9.15
CA ASP A 19 -7.14 -2.24 -9.85
C ASP A 19 -6.05 -2.22 -8.77
N ASP A 20 -5.99 -3.28 -7.95
CA ASP A 20 -5.00 -3.43 -6.91
C ASP A 20 -3.65 -3.41 -7.61
N SER A 21 -2.86 -2.38 -7.33
CA SER A 21 -1.50 -2.27 -7.87
C SER A 21 -0.69 -3.53 -7.56
N VAL A 22 0.30 -3.85 -8.40
CA VAL A 22 1.16 -5.04 -8.22
C VAL A 22 1.72 -5.09 -6.79
N ILE A 23 2.03 -3.93 -6.22
CA ILE A 23 2.53 -3.81 -4.85
C ILE A 23 1.46 -4.17 -3.81
N VAL A 24 0.21 -3.72 -3.97
CA VAL A 24 -0.91 -4.04 -3.07
C VAL A 24 -1.20 -5.53 -3.11
N THR A 25 -1.22 -6.13 -4.31
CA THR A 25 -1.43 -7.57 -4.47
C THR A 25 -0.32 -8.39 -3.80
N GLN A 26 0.95 -8.01 -4.00
CA GLN A 26 2.10 -8.71 -3.42
C GLN A 26 2.11 -8.67 -1.89
N THR A 27 1.76 -7.52 -1.32
CA THR A 27 1.84 -7.25 0.11
C THR A 27 0.53 -7.51 0.85
N LYS A 28 -0.47 -8.11 0.18
CA LYS A 28 -1.83 -8.30 0.71
C LYS A 28 -1.87 -9.10 2.01
N SER A 29 -0.96 -10.06 2.19
CA SER A 29 -0.85 -10.89 3.40
C SER A 29 0.24 -10.43 4.37
N TRP A 30 0.97 -9.36 4.04
CA TRP A 30 2.11 -8.89 4.83
C TRP A 30 1.63 -7.99 5.96
N GLN A 31 2.40 -7.92 7.04
CA GLN A 31 2.11 -6.99 8.13
C GLN A 31 2.46 -5.56 7.72
N SER A 32 1.69 -4.58 8.20
CA SER A 32 1.89 -3.16 7.89
C SER A 32 2.58 -2.44 9.05
N VAL A 33 3.63 -1.68 8.75
CA VAL A 33 4.37 -0.87 9.72
C VAL A 33 4.20 0.61 9.36
N PRO A 34 3.48 1.41 10.16
CA PRO A 34 3.32 2.84 9.88
C PRO A 34 4.66 3.58 10.02
N ILE A 35 4.90 4.50 9.09
CA ILE A 35 6.06 5.39 9.09
C ILE A 35 5.64 6.83 8.88
N THR A 36 6.46 7.74 9.40
CA THR A 36 6.41 9.15 9.02
C THR A 36 7.47 9.40 7.95
N VAL A 37 7.09 10.08 6.87
CA VAL A 37 8.02 10.52 5.82
C VAL A 37 8.28 12.01 5.92
N ASN A 38 9.52 12.41 5.65
CA ASN A 38 9.89 13.78 5.37
C ASN A 38 10.32 13.84 3.90
N GLU A 39 9.43 14.33 3.06
CA GLU A 39 9.63 14.41 1.61
C GLU A 39 10.78 15.35 1.24
N GLN A 40 10.95 16.46 1.96
CA GLN A 40 12.03 17.43 1.70
C GLN A 40 13.41 16.85 2.01
N ALA A 41 13.53 16.10 3.11
CA ALA A 41 14.78 15.48 3.53
C ALA A 41 15.01 14.08 2.91
N HIS A 42 14.02 13.58 2.16
CA HIS A 42 13.93 12.21 1.65
C HIS A 42 14.21 11.15 2.72
N THR A 43 13.66 11.34 3.93
CA THR A 43 13.86 10.42 5.06
C THR A 43 12.57 9.83 5.58
N TYR A 44 12.63 8.66 6.21
CA TYR A 44 11.51 8.09 6.95
C TYR A 44 11.90 7.73 8.39
N THR A 45 10.91 7.71 9.28
CA THR A 45 11.04 7.22 10.65
C THR A 45 9.90 6.27 10.98
N ILE A 46 10.22 5.19 11.69
CA ILE A 46 9.20 4.32 12.29
C ILE A 46 8.71 5.01 13.57
N GLU A 47 7.41 5.00 13.81
CA GLU A 47 6.84 5.59 15.02
C GLU A 47 7.43 4.95 16.28
N LYS A 48 7.65 5.78 17.30
CA LYS A 48 8.26 5.32 18.55
C LYS A 48 7.37 4.28 19.23
N GLY A 49 7.96 3.13 19.57
CA GLY A 49 7.25 2.02 20.23
C GLY A 49 6.65 0.99 19.27
N VAL A 50 6.73 1.21 17.96
CA VAL A 50 6.37 0.18 16.97
C VAL A 50 7.49 -0.86 16.89
N ALA A 51 7.17 -2.10 17.28
CA ALA A 51 8.04 -3.23 17.05
C ALA A 51 7.94 -3.67 15.58
N LEU A 52 9.08 -4.00 14.98
CA LEU A 52 9.08 -4.58 13.64
C LEU A 52 8.56 -6.03 13.71
N PRO A 53 7.61 -6.42 12.85
CA PRO A 53 7.13 -7.78 12.77
C PRO A 53 8.24 -8.82 12.57
N GLU A 54 8.04 -9.99 13.15
CA GLU A 54 8.75 -11.19 12.73
C GLU A 54 8.13 -11.69 11.40
N GLY A 55 8.93 -11.74 10.33
CA GLY A 55 8.50 -12.17 9.00
C GLY A 55 8.30 -11.03 7.98
N GLU A 56 7.39 -11.26 7.02
CA GLU A 56 7.15 -10.34 5.90
C GLU A 56 6.31 -9.13 6.34
N PHE A 57 6.84 -7.94 6.05
CA PHE A 57 6.14 -6.69 6.31
C PHE A 57 6.55 -5.62 5.32
N TYR A 58 5.66 -4.65 5.14
CA TYR A 58 5.91 -3.42 4.38
C TYR A 58 5.73 -2.21 5.30
N TYR A 59 6.36 -1.10 4.93
CA TYR A 59 6.10 0.18 5.57
C TYR A 59 4.96 0.90 4.86
N THR A 60 4.14 1.65 5.59
CA THR A 60 3.03 2.41 5.00
C THR A 60 3.02 3.87 5.46
N TYR A 61 2.65 4.75 4.55
CA TYR A 61 2.24 6.12 4.80
C TYR A 61 1.16 6.49 3.77
N PRO A 62 0.40 7.60 3.94
CA PRO A 62 -0.80 7.86 3.15
C PRO A 62 -0.62 7.71 1.64
N GLY A 63 -1.30 6.72 1.04
CA GLY A 63 -1.30 6.44 -0.40
C GLY A 63 -0.13 5.60 -0.91
N TYR A 64 0.71 5.05 -0.03
CA TYR A 64 1.91 4.31 -0.44
C TYR A 64 2.19 3.06 0.40
N ARG A 65 2.76 2.05 -0.28
CA ARG A 65 3.46 0.91 0.33
C ARG A 65 4.93 0.96 0.01
N CYS A 66 5.77 0.82 1.03
CA CYS A 66 7.21 0.81 0.89
C CYS A 66 7.82 -0.52 1.27
N LEU A 67 8.73 -0.99 0.42
CA LEU A 67 9.48 -2.21 0.63
C LEU A 67 10.93 -1.90 0.98
N LYS A 68 11.56 -2.84 1.71
CA LYS A 68 13.01 -2.80 1.96
C LYS A 68 13.82 -3.03 0.68
N GLU A 69 13.25 -3.75 -0.27
CA GLU A 69 13.86 -4.07 -1.54
C GLU A 69 13.14 -3.37 -2.68
N LYS A 70 13.92 -2.86 -3.64
CA LYS A 70 13.37 -2.31 -4.87
C LYS A 70 12.74 -3.44 -5.68
N LYS A 71 11.53 -3.20 -6.17
CA LYS A 71 10.86 -4.01 -7.20
C LYS A 71 10.90 -3.27 -8.53
N ASP A 72 11.22 -4.02 -9.58
CA ASP A 72 11.19 -3.54 -10.95
C ASP A 72 9.80 -3.79 -11.53
N ILE A 73 8.94 -2.79 -11.39
CA ILE A 73 7.56 -2.80 -11.90
C ILE A 73 7.54 -1.93 -13.15
N VAL A 74 7.11 -2.50 -14.29
CA VAL A 74 7.10 -1.80 -15.58
C VAL A 74 6.25 -0.54 -15.50
N GLY A 75 6.84 0.60 -15.85
CA GLY A 75 6.15 1.89 -15.88
C GLY A 75 5.93 2.55 -14.51
N VAL A 76 6.42 1.96 -13.42
CA VAL A 76 6.27 2.50 -12.05
C VAL A 76 7.63 2.86 -11.48
N ASN A 77 7.78 4.12 -11.05
CA ASN A 77 8.96 4.58 -10.34
C ASN A 77 8.72 4.60 -8.84
N ALA A 78 9.63 4.02 -8.08
CA ALA A 78 9.57 4.06 -6.62
C ALA A 78 10.11 5.39 -6.08
N LEU A 79 9.42 5.98 -5.11
CA LEU A 79 10.00 7.03 -4.27
C LEU A 79 10.98 6.39 -3.29
N ILE A 80 12.16 6.98 -3.14
CA ILE A 80 13.22 6.44 -2.29
C ILE A 80 13.34 7.30 -1.05
N PHE A 81 13.25 6.67 0.13
CA PHE A 81 13.50 7.31 1.41
C PHE A 81 14.59 6.57 2.17
N ARG A 82 15.54 7.31 2.74
CA ARG A 82 16.54 6.75 3.67
C ARG A 82 15.99 6.76 5.09
N ALA A 83 16.46 5.85 5.93
CA ALA A 83 16.12 5.94 7.34
C ALA A 83 16.59 7.27 7.94
N GLY A 84 15.78 7.88 8.81
CA GLY A 84 16.13 9.08 9.57
C GLY A 84 17.15 8.85 10.67
N ILE A 85 17.78 7.67 10.72
CA ILE A 85 18.83 7.30 11.66
C ILE A 85 20.12 6.92 10.92
N PRO A 86 21.31 7.21 11.48
CA PRO A 86 22.57 6.79 10.89
C PRO A 86 22.62 5.27 10.68
N GLY A 87 23.06 4.85 9.49
CA GLY A 87 23.22 3.42 9.15
C GLY A 87 21.93 2.66 8.87
N GLY A 88 20.76 3.31 8.89
CA GLY A 88 19.51 2.66 8.49
C GLY A 88 19.38 2.54 6.96
N ASN A 89 18.60 1.56 6.52
CA ASN A 89 18.46 1.20 5.11
C ASN A 89 17.50 2.15 4.36
N ASN A 90 17.56 2.09 3.04
CA ASN A 90 16.56 2.73 2.18
C ASN A 90 15.28 1.88 2.11
N ILE A 91 14.17 2.56 1.84
CA ILE A 91 12.90 1.95 1.46
C ILE A 91 12.43 2.51 0.12
N TYR A 92 11.66 1.70 -0.61
CA TYR A 92 11.18 1.97 -1.95
C TYR A 92 9.65 1.98 -1.93
N CYS A 93 9.06 3.15 -2.12
CA CYS A 93 7.65 3.40 -1.95
C CYS A 93 6.92 3.50 -3.29
N TYR A 94 5.81 2.77 -3.40
CA TYR A 94 4.96 2.65 -4.57
C TYR A 94 3.55 3.11 -4.20
N SER A 95 2.88 3.81 -5.12
CA SER A 95 1.49 4.21 -4.92
C SER A 95 0.59 2.98 -4.77
N GLU A 96 -0.36 3.03 -3.84
CA GLU A 96 -1.41 2.02 -3.72
C GLU A 96 -2.37 2.03 -4.89
#